data_AF-A0A7V7KA47-F1
#
_entry.id   AF-A0A7V7KA47-F1
#
_cell.length_a   1.000
_cell.length_b   1.000
_cell.length_c   1.000
_cell.angle_alpha   90.00
_cell.angle_beta   90.00
_cell.angle_gamma   90.00
#
_symmetry.space_group_name_H-M   'P 1'
#
loop_
_entity.id
_entity.type
_entity.pdbx_description
1 polymer ?
#
loop_
_entity_poly.entity_id
_entity_poly.type
_entity_poly.pdbx_seq_one_letter_code
_entity_poly.pdbx_strand_id
1 'polypeptide(L)'
;MRLNELSNNPGSRKTRKRIGRGPGSGKGGTCGRGHKGQKSRSGVSLLGFEGGQMPLYRRLPKRGFSNPFRKEYVEINLGFLQKIIEAGKLDPSTPVNETSLKAAGLIKKCRHGVKLLAKGDIKSKLTIEVAGASKAAIAAVEKAGGKVVIGKAEPPKIAIKAKSKAGKDKAKAAKSKAGKDKAKAESGLKTDGQAKDKS
;
A
#
# COMPACT_ATOMS: atom_id res chain seq x y z
N MET A 1 15.73 30.32 13.62
CA MET A 1 15.01 30.42 12.33
C MET A 1 13.76 31.24 12.54
N ARG A 2 13.54 32.32 11.78
CA ARG A 2 12.29 33.08 11.83
C ARG A 2 11.27 32.41 10.91
N LEU A 3 10.01 32.33 11.33
CA LEU A 3 8.96 31.60 10.60
C LEU A 3 8.65 32.18 9.20
N ASN A 4 8.94 33.47 9.00
CA ASN A 4 8.70 34.22 7.75
C ASN A 4 9.76 34.00 6.66
N GLU A 5 10.92 33.42 7.00
CA GLU A 5 12.04 33.21 6.06
C GLU A 5 12.12 31.74 5.58
N LEU A 6 11.20 30.89 6.03
CA LEU A 6 11.12 29.50 5.63
C LEU A 6 10.62 29.38 4.18
N SER A 7 11.48 28.88 3.30
CA SER A 7 11.12 28.53 1.93
C SER A 7 11.56 27.10 1.62
N ASN A 8 10.87 26.47 0.67
CA ASN A 8 11.28 25.14 0.20
C ASN A 8 12.55 25.25 -0.66
N ASN A 9 13.29 24.15 -0.77
CA ASN A 9 14.41 24.04 -1.70
C ASN A 9 13.99 24.46 -3.12
N PRO A 10 14.85 25.20 -3.85
CA PRO A 10 14.55 25.65 -5.20
C PRO A 10 14.21 24.45 -6.09
N GLY A 11 13.13 24.54 -6.86
CA GLY A 11 12.63 23.46 -7.72
C GLY A 11 11.71 22.44 -7.05
N SER A 12 11.53 22.46 -5.73
CA SER A 12 10.56 21.60 -5.01
C SER A 12 9.12 21.83 -5.48
N ARG A 13 8.77 23.07 -5.85
CA ARG A 13 7.45 23.44 -6.38
C ARG A 13 7.57 24.00 -7.79
N LYS A 14 6.79 23.45 -8.71
CA LYS A 14 6.60 24.00 -10.05
C LYS A 14 5.39 24.94 -10.06
N THR A 15 5.50 26.06 -10.78
CA THR A 15 4.39 27.01 -10.91
C THR A 15 3.22 26.35 -11.65
N ARG A 16 2.00 26.51 -11.11
CA ARG A 16 0.80 25.97 -11.76
C ARG A 16 0.48 26.80 -13.00
N LYS A 17 0.36 26.10 -14.12
CA LYS A 17 -0.20 26.62 -15.36
C LYS A 17 -1.68 27.00 -15.15
N ARG A 18 -1.95 28.30 -15.01
CA ARG A 18 -3.31 28.86 -14.96
C ARG A 18 -3.80 29.09 -16.38
N ILE A 19 -4.94 28.50 -16.72
CA ILE A 19 -5.48 28.48 -18.07
C ILE A 19 -6.59 29.55 -18.19
N GLY A 20 -6.75 30.18 -19.36
CA GLY A 20 -7.79 31.19 -19.59
C GLY A 20 -7.56 32.49 -18.83
N ARG A 21 -6.30 32.99 -18.83
CA ARG A 21 -5.90 34.23 -18.13
C ARG A 21 -5.22 35.21 -19.10
N GLY A 22 -5.96 35.63 -20.13
CA GLY A 22 -5.50 36.60 -21.12
C GLY A 22 -4.51 36.06 -22.16
N PRO A 23 -4.32 36.76 -23.29
CA PRO A 23 -3.49 36.30 -24.40
C PRO A 23 -2.00 36.18 -24.03
N GLY A 24 -1.46 37.09 -23.21
CA GLY A 24 -0.06 37.07 -22.76
C GLY A 24 0.34 35.82 -21.95
N SER A 25 -0.62 35.06 -21.42
CA SER A 25 -0.36 33.77 -20.74
C SER A 25 -0.03 32.60 -21.69
N GLY A 26 -0.13 32.83 -23.01
CA GLY A 26 0.00 31.81 -24.05
C GLY A 26 -1.14 30.78 -24.10
N LYS A 27 -2.10 30.84 -23.15
CA LYS A 27 -3.24 29.91 -23.00
C LYS A 27 -4.54 30.64 -22.65
N GLY A 28 -4.66 31.87 -23.13
CA GLY A 28 -5.83 32.73 -22.94
C GLY A 28 -7.04 32.27 -23.74
N GLY A 29 -6.92 32.25 -25.07
CA GLY A 29 -8.07 32.04 -25.96
C GLY A 29 -8.72 30.67 -25.83
N THR A 30 -8.12 29.63 -26.41
CA THR A 30 -8.71 28.28 -26.45
C THR A 30 -8.42 27.44 -25.21
N CYS A 31 -7.80 28.02 -24.18
CA CYS A 31 -7.41 27.30 -22.97
C CYS A 31 -6.52 26.06 -23.24
N GLY A 32 -5.85 25.99 -24.40
CA GLY A 32 -5.08 24.82 -24.84
C GLY A 32 -5.93 23.62 -25.27
N ARG A 33 -7.23 23.80 -25.52
CA ARG A 33 -8.17 22.75 -25.96
C ARG A 33 -8.45 22.74 -27.47
N GLY A 34 -7.82 23.63 -28.23
CA GLY A 34 -8.10 23.82 -29.67
C GLY A 34 -9.44 24.50 -29.94
N HIS A 35 -9.87 24.47 -31.21
CA HIS A 35 -11.11 25.08 -31.68
C HIS A 35 -12.23 24.03 -31.83
N LYS A 36 -13.49 24.47 -31.72
CA LYS A 36 -14.80 23.83 -32.08
C LYS A 36 -14.86 22.30 -32.31
N GLY A 37 -14.07 21.50 -31.59
CA GLY A 37 -14.04 20.05 -31.67
C GLY A 37 -14.67 19.40 -30.44
N GLN A 38 -14.90 18.10 -30.53
CA GLN A 38 -15.51 17.31 -29.45
C GLN A 38 -14.74 17.49 -28.13
N LYS A 39 -13.41 17.35 -28.13
CA LYS A 39 -12.54 17.53 -26.94
C LYS A 39 -12.49 18.95 -26.37
N SER A 40 -12.96 19.95 -27.12
CA SER A 40 -13.01 21.34 -26.64
C SER A 40 -14.23 21.61 -25.76
N ARG A 41 -15.28 20.78 -25.85
CA ARG A 41 -16.51 20.86 -25.04
C ARG A 41 -16.34 20.14 -23.70
N SER A 42 -17.25 20.42 -22.76
CA SER A 42 -17.29 19.72 -21.47
C SER A 42 -17.80 18.29 -21.62
N GLY A 43 -17.40 17.40 -20.71
CA GLY A 43 -17.98 16.06 -20.56
C GLY A 43 -17.43 14.96 -21.48
N VAL A 44 -16.50 15.27 -22.39
CA VAL A 44 -15.96 14.28 -23.33
C VAL A 44 -14.86 13.45 -22.68
N SER A 45 -15.08 12.14 -22.60
CA SER A 45 -14.08 11.14 -22.20
C SER A 45 -13.86 10.16 -23.35
N LEU A 46 -12.72 10.28 -24.02
CA LEU A 46 -12.33 9.40 -25.15
C LEU A 46 -11.24 8.40 -24.75
N LEU A 47 -11.12 8.10 -23.45
CA LEU A 47 -10.14 7.14 -22.94
C LEU A 47 -10.46 5.74 -23.48
N GLY A 48 -9.71 5.28 -24.48
CA GLY A 48 -9.89 3.99 -25.13
C GLY A 48 -10.82 3.99 -26.34
N PHE A 49 -11.22 5.15 -26.88
CA PHE A 49 -11.95 5.25 -28.14
C PHE A 49 -11.00 5.39 -29.34
N GLU A 50 -11.11 4.48 -30.30
CA GLU A 50 -10.25 4.42 -31.50
C GLU A 50 -11.00 4.86 -32.78
N GLY A 51 -11.91 5.85 -32.67
CA GLY A 51 -12.56 6.43 -33.85
C GLY A 51 -13.66 5.56 -34.48
N GLY A 52 -14.24 4.62 -33.73
CA GLY A 52 -15.24 3.66 -34.21
C GLY A 52 -14.67 2.29 -34.59
N GLN A 53 -13.35 2.17 -34.67
CA GLN A 53 -12.67 0.88 -34.78
C GLN A 53 -12.88 0.06 -33.49
N MET A 54 -13.00 -1.27 -33.60
CA MET A 54 -13.06 -2.13 -32.40
C MET A 54 -11.82 -1.89 -31.53
N PRO A 55 -11.93 -1.51 -30.25
CA PRO A 55 -10.74 -1.18 -29.46
C PRO A 55 -9.79 -2.36 -29.25
N LEU A 56 -8.50 -2.10 -29.08
CA LEU A 56 -7.47 -3.14 -28.93
C LEU A 56 -7.79 -4.18 -27.83
N TYR A 57 -8.34 -3.73 -26.69
CA TYR A 57 -8.72 -4.60 -25.57
C TYR A 57 -9.91 -5.53 -25.86
N ARG A 58 -10.63 -5.32 -26.97
CA ARG A 58 -11.67 -6.23 -27.48
C ARG A 58 -11.16 -7.11 -28.62
N ARG A 59 -10.20 -6.63 -29.44
CA ARG A 59 -9.62 -7.42 -30.54
C ARG A 59 -8.77 -8.58 -30.04
N LEU A 60 -7.97 -8.33 -29.01
CA LEU A 60 -7.09 -9.34 -28.46
C LEU A 60 -7.86 -10.29 -27.54
N PRO A 61 -7.65 -11.62 -27.64
CA PRO A 61 -8.26 -12.55 -26.71
C PRO A 61 -7.73 -12.31 -25.29
N LYS A 62 -8.58 -12.53 -24.29
CA LYS A 62 -8.15 -12.54 -22.89
C LYS A 62 -7.25 -13.77 -22.70
N ARG A 63 -6.00 -13.55 -22.29
CA ARG A 63 -5.01 -14.61 -22.13
C ARG A 63 -4.76 -14.91 -20.65
N GLY A 64 -4.85 -16.18 -20.30
CA GLY A 64 -4.56 -16.69 -18.96
C GLY A 64 -5.65 -16.38 -17.92
N PHE A 65 -5.31 -16.65 -16.67
CA PHE A 65 -6.15 -16.35 -15.50
C PHE A 65 -5.26 -15.82 -14.37
N SER A 66 -5.84 -15.06 -13.44
CA SER A 66 -5.15 -14.63 -12.23
C SER A 66 -5.35 -15.70 -11.15
N ASN A 67 -4.28 -16.33 -10.68
CA ASN A 67 -4.35 -17.30 -9.58
C ASN A 67 -4.49 -16.56 -8.23
N PRO A 68 -5.64 -16.66 -7.52
CA PRO A 68 -5.83 -15.99 -6.23
C PRO A 68 -5.03 -16.64 -5.09
N PHE A 69 -4.60 -17.89 -5.25
CA PHE A 69 -3.83 -18.65 -4.26
C PHE A 69 -2.31 -18.59 -4.52
N ARG A 70 -1.86 -17.68 -5.39
CA ARG A 70 -0.44 -17.50 -5.69
C ARG A 70 0.30 -17.09 -4.41
N LYS A 71 1.22 -17.94 -3.95
CA LYS A 71 2.14 -17.60 -2.86
C LYS A 71 3.25 -16.69 -3.39
N GLU A 72 3.34 -15.49 -2.82
CA GLU A 72 4.39 -14.52 -3.14
C GLU A 72 5.49 -14.56 -2.07
N TYR A 73 6.67 -15.01 -2.44
CA TYR A 73 7.83 -15.06 -1.56
C TYR A 73 8.66 -13.78 -1.67
N VAL A 74 9.38 -13.44 -0.60
CA VAL A 74 10.44 -12.44 -0.65
C VAL A 74 11.72 -13.11 -1.13
N GLU A 75 12.26 -12.65 -2.24
CA GLU A 75 13.45 -13.23 -2.84
C GLU A 75 14.72 -12.64 -2.20
N ILE A 76 15.63 -13.50 -1.77
CA ILE A 76 16.95 -13.11 -1.27
C ILE A 76 18.02 -13.84 -2.05
N ASN A 77 19.05 -13.09 -2.45
CA ASN A 77 20.18 -13.60 -3.19
C ASN A 77 21.40 -13.79 -2.29
N LEU A 78 22.19 -14.83 -2.57
CA LEU A 78 23.41 -15.18 -1.82
C LEU A 78 24.42 -14.02 -1.74
N GLY A 79 24.67 -13.33 -2.86
CA GLY A 79 25.61 -12.20 -2.86
C GLY A 79 25.16 -11.01 -2.00
N PHE A 80 23.86 -10.88 -1.72
CA PHE A 80 23.37 -9.83 -0.82
C PHE A 80 23.51 -10.23 0.65
N LEU A 81 23.40 -11.52 0.97
CA LEU A 81 23.71 -12.03 2.31
C LEU A 81 25.18 -11.83 2.64
N GLN A 82 26.07 -12.15 1.69
CA GLN A 82 27.52 -11.98 1.86
C GLN A 82 27.89 -10.52 2.19
N LYS A 83 27.34 -9.54 1.45
CA LYS A 83 27.58 -8.11 1.70
C LYS A 83 27.13 -7.65 3.09
N ILE A 84 26.10 -8.27 3.65
CA ILE A 84 25.54 -7.86 4.94
C ILE A 84 26.31 -8.48 6.10
N ILE A 85 26.87 -9.67 5.89
CA ILE A 85 27.84 -10.28 6.80
C ILE A 85 29.11 -9.44 6.84
N GLU A 86 29.62 -9.03 5.69
CA GLU A 86 30.78 -8.13 5.59
C GLU A 86 30.52 -6.76 6.26
N ALA A 87 29.27 -6.27 6.18
CA ALA A 87 28.85 -5.06 6.87
C ALA A 87 28.59 -5.25 8.39
N GLY A 88 28.81 -6.45 8.94
CA GLY A 88 28.65 -6.76 10.36
C GLY A 88 27.20 -6.72 10.86
N LYS A 89 26.21 -6.70 9.96
CA LYS A 89 24.78 -6.60 10.32
C LYS A 89 24.12 -7.96 10.52
N LEU A 90 24.82 -9.04 10.17
CA LEU A 90 24.36 -10.41 10.33
C LEU A 90 25.51 -11.24 10.86
N ASP A 91 25.29 -11.91 12.00
CA ASP A 91 26.29 -12.80 12.60
C ASP A 91 26.22 -14.18 11.91
N PRO A 92 27.32 -14.64 11.26
CA PRO A 92 27.36 -15.93 10.60
C PRO A 92 27.23 -17.13 11.55
N SER A 93 27.41 -16.94 12.86
CA SER A 93 27.30 -17.98 13.89
C SER A 93 25.85 -18.34 14.22
N THR A 94 24.91 -17.43 13.93
CA THR A 94 23.48 -17.61 14.24
C THR A 94 22.70 -18.14 13.03
N PRO A 95 21.64 -18.95 13.24
CA PRO A 95 20.80 -19.39 12.14
C PRO A 95 20.07 -18.19 11.51
N VAL A 96 20.20 -18.06 10.19
CA VAL A 96 19.63 -16.98 9.38
C VAL A 96 18.15 -17.27 9.14
N ASN A 97 17.33 -16.80 10.09
CA ASN A 97 15.88 -16.97 10.11
C ASN A 97 15.16 -15.70 9.65
N GLU A 98 13.85 -15.77 9.40
CA GLU A 98 13.06 -14.60 8.97
C GLU A 98 13.13 -13.41 9.94
N THR A 99 13.28 -13.67 11.25
CA THR A 99 13.46 -12.65 12.29
C THR A 99 14.82 -11.97 12.19
N SER A 100 15.89 -12.74 12.01
CA SER A 100 17.25 -12.21 11.81
C SER A 100 17.35 -11.34 10.55
N LEU A 101 16.70 -11.76 9.47
CA LEU A 101 16.66 -11.03 8.20
C LEU A 101 15.87 -9.72 8.30
N LYS A 102 14.85 -9.67 9.15
CA LYS A 102 14.14 -8.42 9.49
C LYS A 102 15.00 -7.50 10.33
N ALA A 103 15.66 -8.03 11.36
CA ALA A 103 16.53 -7.26 12.25
C ALA A 103 17.71 -6.64 11.48
N ALA A 104 18.32 -7.40 10.56
CA ALA A 104 19.38 -6.94 9.67
C ALA A 104 18.89 -5.94 8.59
N GLY A 105 17.58 -5.71 8.48
CA GLY A 105 16.98 -4.78 7.52
C GLY A 105 16.91 -5.30 6.08
N LEU A 106 17.21 -6.59 5.83
CA LEU A 106 17.04 -7.20 4.51
C LEU A 106 15.57 -7.27 4.09
N ILE A 107 14.69 -7.55 5.05
CA ILE A 107 13.27 -7.74 4.80
C ILE A 107 12.46 -6.81 5.68
N LYS A 108 11.57 -6.03 5.06
CA LYS A 108 10.59 -5.22 5.81
C LYS A 108 9.32 -6.01 6.14
N LYS A 109 8.83 -6.80 5.19
CA LYS A 109 7.60 -7.59 5.31
C LYS A 109 7.83 -8.96 4.71
N CYS A 110 7.70 -10.02 5.51
CA CYS A 110 7.57 -11.37 4.99
C CYS A 110 6.14 -11.48 4.45
N ARG A 111 6.03 -11.70 3.14
CA ARG A 111 4.75 -12.04 2.49
C ARG A 111 4.42 -13.49 2.85
N HIS A 112 4.54 -14.44 1.93
CA HIS A 112 4.34 -15.87 2.18
C HIS A 112 5.64 -16.58 2.60
N GLY A 113 6.60 -15.84 3.17
CA GLY A 113 7.92 -16.33 3.55
C GLY A 113 9.05 -15.89 2.62
N VAL A 114 10.24 -16.42 2.87
CA VAL A 114 11.49 -16.05 2.17
C VAL A 114 11.94 -17.16 1.21
N LYS A 115 12.36 -16.79 0.00
CA LYS A 115 12.93 -17.72 -0.99
C LYS A 115 14.39 -17.36 -1.31
N LEU A 116 15.28 -18.34 -1.16
CA LEU A 116 16.71 -18.18 -1.44
C LEU A 116 17.05 -18.45 -2.92
N LEU A 117 17.78 -17.53 -3.54
CA LEU A 117 18.17 -17.54 -4.95
C LEU A 117 19.70 -17.44 -5.11
N ALA A 118 20.22 -18.05 -6.18
CA ALA A 118 21.64 -18.30 -6.39
C ALA A 118 22.40 -17.17 -7.10
N LYS A 119 22.00 -15.90 -6.93
CA LYS A 119 22.71 -14.78 -7.57
C LYS A 119 23.85 -14.27 -6.69
N GLY A 120 25.08 -14.38 -7.18
CA GLY A 120 26.30 -14.01 -6.47
C GLY A 120 26.82 -15.11 -5.55
N ASP A 121 28.04 -14.92 -5.06
CA ASP A 121 28.76 -15.93 -4.28
C ASP A 121 28.57 -15.76 -2.78
N ILE A 122 28.68 -16.88 -2.08
CA ILE A 122 28.69 -16.96 -0.62
C ILE A 122 30.01 -17.61 -0.19
N LYS A 123 30.76 -16.92 0.66
CA LYS A 123 32.04 -17.41 1.21
C LYS A 123 31.91 -17.83 2.66
N SER A 124 30.96 -17.22 3.37
CA SER A 124 30.71 -17.49 4.79
C SER A 124 29.87 -18.77 4.97
N LYS A 125 30.25 -19.59 5.95
CA LYS A 125 29.44 -20.73 6.40
C LYS A 125 28.19 -20.20 7.10
N LEU A 126 27.01 -20.51 6.56
CA LEU A 126 25.72 -20.08 7.13
C LEU A 126 24.77 -21.26 7.27
N THR A 127 24.01 -21.25 8.36
CA THR A 127 22.81 -22.08 8.50
C THR A 127 21.61 -21.21 8.16
N ILE A 128 20.92 -21.48 7.04
CA ILE A 128 19.83 -20.65 6.52
C ILE A 128 18.50 -21.38 6.66
N GLU A 129 17.55 -20.79 7.38
CA GLU A 129 16.18 -21.32 7.51
C GLU A 129 15.21 -20.48 6.69
N VAL A 130 14.70 -21.04 5.59
CA VAL A 130 13.86 -20.31 4.62
C VAL A 130 12.65 -21.12 4.18
N ALA A 131 11.62 -20.44 3.69
CA ALA A 131 10.39 -21.06 3.20
C ALA A 131 10.56 -21.77 1.84
N GLY A 132 11.64 -21.46 1.11
CA GLY A 132 12.02 -22.17 -0.12
C GLY A 132 13.41 -21.77 -0.59
N ALA A 133 14.05 -22.63 -1.38
CA ALA A 133 15.35 -22.35 -1.98
C ALA A 133 15.42 -22.89 -3.41
N SER A 134 16.17 -22.21 -4.28
CA SER A 134 16.49 -22.74 -5.61
C SER A 134 17.55 -23.84 -5.51
N LYS A 135 17.50 -24.84 -6.41
CA LYS A 135 18.49 -25.94 -6.44
C LYS A 135 19.93 -25.43 -6.51
N ALA A 136 20.17 -24.43 -7.36
CA ALA A 136 21.49 -23.80 -7.47
C ALA A 136 21.92 -23.09 -6.18
N ALA A 137 20.98 -22.52 -5.41
CA ALA A 137 21.31 -21.84 -4.16
C ALA A 137 21.69 -22.84 -3.07
N ILE A 138 20.99 -23.97 -2.98
CA ILE A 138 21.30 -25.05 -2.05
C ILE A 138 22.72 -25.56 -2.32
N ALA A 139 23.02 -25.88 -3.58
CA ALA A 139 24.35 -26.36 -3.98
C ALA A 139 25.46 -25.32 -3.69
N ALA A 140 25.21 -24.03 -3.90
CA ALA A 140 26.18 -22.98 -3.61
C ALA A 140 26.43 -22.81 -2.11
N VAL A 141 25.39 -22.94 -1.27
CA VAL A 141 25.52 -22.86 0.20
C VAL A 141 26.23 -24.09 0.76
N GLU A 142 25.92 -25.28 0.25
CA GLU A 142 26.59 -26.53 0.64
C GLU A 142 28.07 -26.52 0.24
N LYS A 143 28.42 -25.98 -0.94
CA LYS A 143 29.82 -25.78 -1.36
C LYS A 143 30.59 -24.84 -0.42
N ALA A 144 29.91 -23.84 0.15
CA ALA A 144 30.50 -22.96 1.16
C ALA A 144 30.56 -23.60 2.55
N GLY A 145 30.10 -24.84 2.73
CA GLY A 145 30.05 -25.56 4.00
C GLY A 145 28.91 -25.10 4.92
N GLY A 146 27.87 -24.48 4.37
CA GLY A 146 26.65 -24.10 5.07
C GLY A 146 25.55 -25.16 4.97
N LYS A 147 24.42 -24.90 5.62
CA LYS A 147 23.23 -25.78 5.62
C LYS A 147 21.98 -24.97 5.32
N VAL A 148 21.12 -25.49 4.44
CA VAL A 148 19.80 -24.89 4.15
C VAL A 148 18.70 -25.77 4.73
N VAL A 149 17.89 -25.21 5.62
CA VAL A 149 16.69 -25.86 6.17
C VAL A 149 15.46 -25.22 5.53
N ILE A 150 14.66 -26.02 4.84
CA ILE A 150 13.43 -25.55 4.20
C ILE A 150 12.26 -25.76 5.18
N GLY A 151 11.77 -24.67 5.76
CA GLY A 151 10.60 -24.67 6.65
C GLY A 151 9.27 -24.57 5.89
N LYS A 152 8.17 -25.00 6.53
CA LYS A 152 6.82 -24.76 5.97
C LYS A 152 6.53 -23.25 5.99
N ALA A 153 6.20 -22.70 4.83
CA ALA A 153 5.70 -21.35 4.68
C ALA A 153 4.36 -21.19 5.43
N GLU A 154 4.35 -20.53 6.59
CA GLU A 154 3.10 -20.12 7.24
C GLU A 154 2.35 -19.11 6.36
N PRO A 155 1.01 -19.15 6.34
CA PRO A 155 0.24 -18.13 5.64
C PRO A 155 0.59 -16.74 6.20
N PRO A 156 0.66 -15.71 5.35
CA PRO A 156 1.00 -14.37 5.80
C PRO A 156 0.03 -13.97 6.91
N LYS A 157 0.57 -13.53 8.05
CA LYS A 157 -0.18 -12.81 9.09
C LYS A 157 -0.54 -11.43 8.53
N ILE A 158 -1.38 -11.40 7.49
CA ILE A 158 -2.05 -10.18 7.07
C ILE A 158 -3.01 -9.90 8.21
N ALA A 159 -2.63 -8.96 9.08
CA ALA A 159 -3.61 -8.24 9.88
C ALA A 159 -4.52 -7.54 8.86
N ILE A 160 -5.55 -8.25 8.40
CA ILE A 160 -6.68 -7.66 7.70
C ILE A 160 -7.26 -6.72 8.74
N LYS A 161 -6.84 -5.46 8.73
CA LYS A 161 -7.63 -4.37 9.28
C LYS A 161 -8.89 -4.32 8.42
N ALA A 162 -9.79 -5.26 8.67
CA ALA A 162 -11.14 -5.22 8.15
C ALA A 162 -11.68 -3.88 8.63
N LYS A 163 -11.79 -2.92 7.72
CA LYS A 163 -12.57 -1.72 7.96
C LYS A 163 -14.00 -2.22 8.12
N SER A 164 -14.37 -2.61 9.34
CA SER A 164 -15.71 -2.98 9.74
C SER A 164 -16.59 -1.73 9.62
N LYS A 165 -17.08 -1.46 8.41
CA LYS A 165 -18.19 -0.52 8.18
C LYS A 165 -19.40 -0.88 9.04
N ALA A 166 -19.57 -2.17 9.39
CA ALA A 166 -20.61 -2.65 10.29
C ALA A 166 -20.55 -2.08 11.73
N GLY A 167 -19.38 -1.63 12.21
CA GLY A 167 -19.25 -1.04 13.56
C GLY A 167 -19.66 0.43 13.63
N LYS A 168 -19.50 1.19 12.54
CA LYS A 168 -19.86 2.61 12.49
C LYS A 168 -21.38 2.81 12.39
N ASP A 169 -22.07 1.92 11.69
CA ASP A 169 -23.53 2.02 11.54
C ASP A 169 -24.26 1.66 12.85
N LYS A 170 -23.76 0.66 13.61
CA LYS A 170 -24.28 0.35 14.95
C LYS A 170 -23.99 1.45 15.97
N ALA A 171 -22.81 2.07 15.94
CA ALA A 171 -22.47 3.19 16.82
C ALA A 171 -23.26 4.46 16.51
N LYS A 172 -23.61 4.70 15.23
CA LYS A 172 -24.46 5.83 14.82
C LYS A 172 -25.94 5.58 15.20
N ALA A 173 -26.41 4.34 15.07
CA ALA A 173 -27.76 3.94 15.49
C ALA A 173 -27.96 3.98 17.02
N ALA A 174 -26.94 3.60 17.80
CA ALA A 174 -26.97 3.67 19.26
C ALA A 174 -26.97 5.14 19.77
N LYS A 175 -26.21 6.03 19.12
CA LYS A 175 -26.23 7.46 19.45
C LYS A 175 -27.54 8.16 19.07
N SER A 176 -28.21 7.75 17.98
CA SER A 176 -29.53 8.29 17.63
C SER A 176 -30.66 7.79 18.53
N LYS A 177 -30.57 6.58 19.08
CA LYS A 177 -31.51 6.10 20.11
C LYS A 177 -31.33 6.84 21.43
N ALA A 178 -30.09 6.95 21.92
CA ALA A 178 -29.80 7.68 23.15
C ALA A 178 -30.19 9.17 23.10
N GLY A 179 -30.12 9.82 21.93
CA GLY A 179 -30.60 11.19 21.73
C GLY A 179 -32.13 11.32 21.72
N LYS A 180 -32.85 10.31 21.20
CA LYS A 180 -34.33 10.27 21.23
C LYS A 180 -34.87 9.95 22.62
N ASP A 181 -34.21 9.07 23.36
CA ASP A 181 -34.64 8.68 24.70
C ASP A 181 -34.39 9.81 25.72
N LYS A 182 -33.31 10.59 25.58
CA LYS A 182 -33.10 11.83 26.36
C LYS A 182 -34.13 12.92 26.05
N ALA A 183 -34.46 13.14 24.78
CA ALA A 183 -35.46 14.14 24.40
C ALA A 183 -36.87 13.80 24.92
N LYS A 184 -37.20 12.50 25.03
CA LYS A 184 -38.49 12.03 25.57
C LYS A 184 -38.57 12.10 27.09
N ALA A 185 -37.44 11.92 27.78
CA ALA A 185 -37.33 12.08 29.23
C ALA A 185 -37.40 13.56 29.68
N GLU A 186 -36.82 14.47 28.90
CA GLU A 186 -36.88 15.92 29.20
C GLU A 186 -38.26 16.55 28.90
N SER A 187 -39.04 15.98 27.98
CA SER A 187 -40.43 16.41 27.72
C SER A 187 -41.46 15.87 28.72
N GLY A 188 -41.14 14.79 29.44
CA GLY A 188 -42.05 14.15 30.39
C GLY A 188 -42.01 14.72 31.81
N LEU A 189 -41.05 15.61 32.12
CA LEU A 189 -40.86 16.15 33.47
C LEU A 189 -41.49 17.54 33.70
N LYS A 190 -42.28 18.07 32.75
CA LYS A 190 -42.90 19.41 32.85
C LYS A 190 -44.41 19.41 33.10
N THR A 191 -45.01 18.28 33.43
CA THR A 191 -46.43 18.20 33.81
C THR A 191 -46.54 17.27 35.00
N ASP A 192 -46.30 17.78 36.21
CA ASP A 192 -46.84 17.26 37.48
C ASP A 192 -46.23 18.07 38.63
N GLY A 193 -46.89 19.17 39.02
CA GLY A 193 -46.52 19.90 40.23
C GLY A 193 -46.83 21.39 40.19
N GLN A 194 -48.09 21.74 40.47
CA GLN A 194 -48.55 22.88 41.30
C GLN A 194 -49.91 23.38 40.81
N ALA A 195 -50.95 22.61 41.13
CA ALA A 195 -52.23 23.18 41.49
C ALA A 195 -52.24 23.30 43.02
N LYS A 196 -52.19 24.53 43.54
CA LYS A 196 -52.75 25.02 44.81
C LYS A 196 -52.10 26.37 45.16
N ASP A 197 -52.79 27.46 44.83
CA ASP A 197 -53.28 28.45 45.80
C ASP A 197 -53.97 29.60 45.05
N LYS A 198 -55.29 29.67 45.21
CA LYS A 198 -56.16 30.79 44.84
C LYS A 198 -56.88 31.22 46.12
N SER A 199 -56.45 32.35 46.68
CA SER A 199 -57.25 33.38 47.36
C SER A 199 -56.31 34.43 47.91
#